data_AF-A0A0A6V935-F1
#
_entry.id   AF-A0A0A6V935-F1
#
_cell.length_a   1.000
_cell.length_b   1.000
_cell.length_c   1.000
_cell.angle_alpha   90.00
_cell.angle_beta   90.00
_cell.angle_gamma   90.00
#
_symmetry.space_group_name_H-M   'P 1'
#
loop_
_entity.id
_entity.type
_entity.pdbx_description
1 polymer ?
#
loop_
_entity_poly.entity_id
_entity_poly.type
_entity_poly.pdbx_seq_one_letter_code
_entity_poly.pdbx_strand_id
1 'polypeptide(L)' 'ELDDYVHWFNNIRIHGTLGYLTPIEYKKKTL' A
#
# COMPACT_ATOMS: atom_id res chain seq x y z
N GLU A 1 0.42 -21.21 -0.81
CA GLU A 1 -1.02 -20.91 -0.59
C GLU A 1 -1.25 -19.88 0.50
N LEU A 2 -1.04 -20.17 1.80
CA LEU A 2 -1.22 -19.15 2.86
C LEU A 2 -0.20 -18.03 2.76
N ASP A 3 1.05 -18.36 2.44
CA ASP A 3 2.14 -17.38 2.34
C ASP A 3 1.88 -16.36 1.22
N ASP A 4 1.44 -16.84 0.06
CA ASP A 4 1.07 -16.01 -1.09
C ASP A 4 -0.13 -15.11 -0.77
N TYR A 5 -1.13 -15.63 -0.04
CA TYR A 5 -2.28 -14.85 0.40
C TYR A 5 -1.88 -13.76 1.40
N VAL A 6 -1.03 -14.10 2.38
CA VAL A 6 -0.51 -13.15 3.38
C VAL A 6 0.32 -12.07 2.69
N HIS A 7 1.16 -12.44 1.71
CA HIS A 7 1.94 -11.50 0.94
C HIS A 7 1.04 -10.55 0.13
N TRP A 8 0.05 -11.08 -0.60
CA TRP A 8 -0.90 -10.28 -1.38
C TRP A 8 -1.74 -9.35 -0.49
N PHE A 9 -2.23 -9.83 0.65
CA PHE A 9 -3.01 -9.02 1.57
C PHE A 9 -2.20 -7.86 2.13
N ASN A 10 -0.97 -8.13 2.58
CA ASN A 10 -0.11 -7.13 3.21
C ASN A 10 0.54 -6.16 2.23
N ASN A 11 0.83 -6.57 0.99
CA ASN A 11 1.61 -5.74 0.05
C ASN A 11 0.80 -5.23 -1.15
N ILE A 12 -0.33 -5.84 -1.48
CA ILE A 12 -1.12 -5.46 -2.66
C ILE A 12 -2.47 -4.88 -2.23
N ARG A 13 -3.23 -5.61 -1.39
CA ARG A 13 -4.60 -5.24 -1.02
C ARG A 13 -4.68 -3.94 -0.22
N ILE A 14 -3.88 -3.81 0.85
CA ILE A 14 -3.95 -2.61 1.71
C ILE A 14 -3.60 -1.33 0.93
N HIS A 15 -2.63 -1.41 0.02
CA HIS A 15 -2.21 -0.27 -0.79
C HIS A 15 -3.30 0.16 -1.78
N GLY A 16 -4.02 -0.80 -2.37
CA GLY A 16 -5.11 -0.53 -3.30
C GLY A 16 -6.38 0.06 -2.66
N THR A 17 -6.62 -0.16 -1.37
CA THR A 17 -7.90 0.24 -0.71
C THR A 17 -7.75 1.40 0.27
N LEU A 18 -6.57 1.61 0.88
CA LEU A 18 -6.34 2.67 1.87
C LEU A 18 -5.84 3.99 1.26
N GLY A 19 -5.69 4.06 -0.06
CA GLY A 19 -5.11 5.24 -0.72
C GLY A 19 -3.68 5.49 -0.27
N TYR A 20 -2.90 4.43 -0.10
CA TYR A 20 -1.53 4.53 0.39
C TYR A 20 -0.70 5.40 -0.55
N LEU A 21 -0.08 6.44 -0.01
CA LEU A 21 0.85 7.30 -0.74
C LEU A 21 2.26 6.95 -0.29
N THR A 22 3.18 6.86 -1.26
CA THR A 22 4.60 6.76 -0.91
C THR A 22 5.03 8.01 -0.13
N PRO A 23 6.06 7.94 0.73
CA PRO A 23 6.51 9.09 1.52
C PRO A 23 6.85 10.33 0.66
N ILE A 24 7.27 10.11 -0.58
CA ILE A 24 7.55 11.19 -1.55
C ILE A 24 6.25 11.81 -2.05
N GLU A 25 5.27 11.00 -2.43
CA GLU A 25 3.96 11.50 -2.88
C GLU A 25 3.19 12.20 -1.77
N TYR A 26 3.25 11.68 -0.54
CA TYR A 26 2.65 12.34 0.62
C TYR A 26 3.24 13.73 0.83
N LYS A 27 4.58 13.86 0.79
CA LYS A 27 5.28 15.15 0.90
C LYS A 27 4.90 16.13 -0.22
N LYS A 28 4.70 15.64 -1.45
CA LYS A 28 4.28 16.46 -2.60
C LYS A 28 2.83 16.94 -2.48
N LYS A 29 1.96 16.17 -1.84
CA LYS A 29 0.54 16.53 -1.64
C LYS A 29 0.33 17.59 -0.55
N THR A 30 1.27 17.71 0.39
CA THR A 30 1.23 18.70 1.49
C THR A 30 1.82 20.06 1.14
N LEU A 31 2.29 20.26 -0.09
CA LEU A 31 2.74 21.55 -0.66
C LEU A 31 1.62 22.14 -1.52
#